data_AF-A0A0C2GFJ4-F1
#
_entry.id   AF-A0A0C2GFJ4-F1
#
_cell.length_a   1.000
_cell.length_b   1.000
_cell.length_c   1.000
_cell.angle_alpha   90.00
_cell.angle_beta   90.00
_cell.angle_gamma   90.00
#
_symmetry.space_group_name_H-M   'P 1'
#
loop_
_entity.id
_entity.type
_entity.pdbx_description
1 polymer ?
#
loop_
_entity_poly.entity_id
_entity_poly.type
_entity_poly.pdbx_seq_one_letter_code
_entity_poly.pdbx_strand_id
1 'polypeptide(L)' 'MYIVSMRTLGKTPWKFDRQIAGFKTMFKGLTFLTVRGAGHMAPQWRAPQMYYVIQQFLLNHPI' A
#
# COMPACT_ATOMS: atom_id res chain seq x y z
N MET A 1 -5.56 -12.52 -28.35
CA MET A 1 -5.30 -11.25 -27.63
C MET A 1 -4.78 -11.60 -26.25
N TYR A 2 -3.46 -11.52 -26.01
CA TYR A 2 -2.90 -11.84 -24.70
C TYR A 2 -3.07 -10.63 -23.78
N ILE A 3 -3.84 -10.78 -22.71
CA ILE A 3 -3.87 -9.80 -21.64
C ILE A 3 -2.56 -9.99 -20.88
N VAL A 4 -1.59 -9.11 -21.10
CA VAL A 4 -0.39 -9.07 -20.24
C VAL A 4 -0.87 -8.66 -18.86
N SER A 5 -0.92 -9.60 -17.91
CA SER A 5 -1.20 -9.28 -16.52
C SER A 5 -0.03 -8.48 -15.97
N MET A 6 -0.17 -7.16 -15.94
CA MET A 6 0.80 -6.27 -15.30
C MET A 6 0.85 -6.46 -13.78
N ARG A 7 -0.13 -7.18 -13.21
CA ARG A 7 -0.21 -7.51 -11.78
C ARG A 7 0.77 -8.61 -11.43
N THR A 8 1.67 -8.32 -10.51
CA THR A 8 2.67 -9.26 -9.97
C THR A 8 2.20 -9.89 -8.65
N LEU A 9 1.39 -9.20 -7.86
CA LEU A 9 0.75 -9.75 -6.66
C LEU A 9 -0.69 -9.26 -6.53
N GLY A 10 -1.59 -10.20 -6.19
CA GLY A 10 -2.99 -9.93 -5.87
C GLY A 10 -3.18 -9.03 -4.65
N LYS A 11 -4.45 -8.72 -4.36
CA LYS A 11 -4.84 -7.92 -3.19
C LYS A 11 -4.47 -8.66 -1.91
N THR A 12 -3.42 -8.20 -1.23
CA THR A 12 -2.93 -8.78 0.03
C THR A 12 -2.96 -7.73 1.14
N PRO A 13 -3.19 -8.11 2.40
CA PRO A 13 -3.17 -7.14 3.49
C PRO A 13 -1.75 -6.66 3.76
N TRP A 14 -1.59 -5.39 4.09
CA TRP A 14 -0.36 -4.87 4.71
C TRP A 14 -0.65 -4.47 6.16
N LYS A 15 0.38 -4.55 7.00
CA LYS A 15 0.24 -4.38 8.45
C LYS A 15 1.06 -3.21 8.96
N PHE A 16 0.51 -2.54 9.95
CA PHE A 16 1.22 -1.58 10.80
C PHE A 16 0.89 -1.93 12.24
N ASP A 17 1.91 -2.02 13.10
CA ASP A 17 1.77 -2.39 14.51
C ASP A 17 0.88 -3.63 14.75
N ARG A 18 1.20 -4.72 14.04
CA ARG A 18 0.48 -6.02 14.06
C ARG A 18 -0.99 -5.97 13.62
N GLN A 19 -1.52 -4.82 13.21
CA GLN A 19 -2.88 -4.65 12.70
C GLN A 19 -2.92 -4.46 11.19
N ILE A 20 -4.02 -4.87 10.54
CA ILE A 20 -4.22 -4.61 9.11
C ILE A 20 -4.48 -3.12 8.90
N ALA A 21 -3.54 -2.45 8.26
CA ALA A 21 -3.59 -1.04 7.94
C ALA A 21 -4.17 -0.77 6.54
N GLY A 22 -4.38 -1.82 5.73
CA GLY A 22 -5.07 -1.76 4.46
C GLY A 22 -4.69 -2.92 3.55
N PHE A 23 -4.81 -2.73 2.24
CA PHE A 23 -4.45 -3.74 1.24
C PHE A 23 -3.49 -3.16 0.20
N LYS A 24 -2.59 -4.01 -0.30
CA LYS A 24 -1.68 -3.71 -1.40
C LYS A 24 -1.99 -4.61 -2.59
N THR A 25 -1.86 -4.07 -3.80
CA THR A 25 -1.81 -4.84 -5.05
C THR A 25 -0.54 -4.41 -5.77
N MET A 26 0.29 -5.37 -6.17
CA MET A 26 1.55 -5.05 -6.85
C MET A 26 1.40 -5.25 -8.36
N PHE A 27 1.99 -4.31 -9.09
CA PHE A 27 2.16 -4.33 -10.52
C PHE A 27 3.65 -4.16 -10.84
N LYS A 28 4.02 -4.35 -12.11
CA LYS A 28 5.38 -4.04 -12.56
C LYS A 28 5.67 -2.54 -12.42
N GLY A 29 6.51 -2.17 -11.46
CA GLY A 29 6.92 -0.78 -11.21
C GLY A 29 5.91 0.09 -10.45
N LEU A 30 4.81 -0.49 -9.93
CA LEU A 30 3.78 0.25 -9.20
C LEU A 30 3.18 -0.62 -8.08
N THR A 31 3.02 -0.03 -6.90
CA THR A 31 2.26 -0.62 -5.79
C THR A 31 1.05 0.24 -5.50
N PHE A 32 -0.15 -0.34 -5.65
CA PHE A 32 -1.41 0.33 -5.29
C PHE A 32 -1.79 -0.03 -3.86
N LEU A 33 -2.01 0.97 -3.01
CA LEU A 33 -2.32 0.81 -1.59
C LEU A 33 -3.68 1.40 -1.24
N THR A 34 -4.41 0.70 -0.39
CA THR A 34 -5.49 1.30 0.41
C THR A 34 -5.01 1.51 1.84
N VAL A 35 -5.54 2.54 2.51
CA VAL A 35 -5.29 2.82 3.93
C VAL A 35 -6.62 2.74 4.65
N ARG A 36 -6.78 1.73 5.51
CA ARG A 36 -8.02 1.44 6.21
C ARG A 36 -8.37 2.59 7.15
N GLY A 37 -9.58 3.12 6.99
CA GLY A 37 -10.13 4.17 7.85
C GLY A 37 -9.45 5.52 7.67
N ALA A 38 -8.84 5.78 6.51
CA ALA A 38 -8.45 7.11 6.06
C ALA A 38 -9.47 7.64 5.04
N GLY A 39 -9.72 8.94 5.04
CA GLY A 39 -10.51 9.64 4.01
C GLY A 39 -9.62 10.26 2.93
N HIS A 40 -10.08 11.38 2.35
CA HIS A 40 -9.38 12.11 1.28
C HIS A 40 -7.93 12.55 1.62
N MET A 41 -7.73 13.33 2.67
CA MET A 41 -6.44 13.62 3.31
C MET A 41 -5.93 12.48 4.23
N ALA A 42 -5.51 11.34 3.68
CA ALA A 42 -5.10 10.18 4.49
C ALA A 42 -4.11 10.48 5.67
N PRO A 43 -3.10 11.35 5.54
CA PRO A 43 -2.21 11.71 6.65
C PRO A 43 -2.91 12.38 7.83
N GLN A 44 -4.04 13.07 7.61
CA GLN A 44 -4.83 13.72 8.66
C GLN A 44 -5.46 12.69 9.63
N TRP A 45 -5.95 11.55 9.12
CA TRP A 45 -6.65 10.55 9.94
C TRP A 45 -5.79 9.34 10.30
N ARG A 46 -4.74 9.05 9.53
CA ARG A 46 -3.88 7.87 9.66
C ARG A 46 -2.40 8.24 9.56
N ALA A 47 -2.00 9.30 10.27
CA ALA A 47 -0.64 9.84 10.24
C ALA A 47 0.45 8.78 10.47
N PRO A 48 0.38 7.89 11.49
CA PRO A 48 1.42 6.88 11.71
C PRO A 48 1.56 5.89 10.55
N GLN A 49 0.44 5.42 10.00
CA GLN A 49 0.39 4.50 8.87
C GLN A 49 0.95 5.17 7.60
N MET A 50 0.57 6.43 7.36
CA MET A 50 1.07 7.20 6.21
C MET A 50 2.56 7.49 6.31
N TYR A 51 3.05 7.84 7.49
CA TYR A 51 4.49 8.03 7.72
C TYR A 51 5.28 6.75 7.39
N TYR A 52 4.82 5.59 7.90
CA TYR A 52 5.43 4.29 7.58
C TYR A 52 5.45 4.02 6.07
N VAL A 53 4.31 4.20 5.39
CA VAL A 53 4.18 3.96 3.94
C VAL A 53 5.15 4.85 3.14
N ILE A 54 5.21 6.14 3.47
CA ILE A 54 6.11 7.09 2.78
C ILE A 54 7.58 6.75 3.05
N GLN A 55 7.94 6.37 4.28
CA GLN A 55 9.31 5.91 4.56
C GLN A 55 9.66 4.65 3.76
N GLN A 56 8.79 3.63 3.72
CA GLN A 56 9.06 2.42 2.92
C GLN A 56 9.22 2.76 1.44
N PHE A 57 8.38 3.66 0.90
CA PHE A 57 8.49 4.12 -0.48
C PHE A 57 9.83 4.80 -0.77
N LEU A 58 10.24 5.78 0.06
CA LEU A 58 11.48 6.52 -0.14
C LEU A 58 12.74 5.64 -0.01
N LEU A 59 12.68 4.63 0.85
CA LEU A 59 13.76 3.66 1.05
C LEU A 59 13.74 2.50 0.05
N ASN A 60 12.77 2.47 -0.87
CA ASN A 60 12.53 1.35 -1.78
C ASN A 60 12.38 -0.01 -1.05
N HIS A 61 11.72 0.02 0.10
CA HIS A 61 11.40 -1.15 0.89
C HIS A 61 9.98 -1.66 0.57
N PRO A 62 9.73 -2.97 0.72
CA PRO A 62 8.39 -3.51 0.61
C PRO A 62 7.47 -3.01 1.74
N ILE A 63 6.23 -2.69 1.38
CA ILE A 63 5.11 -2.52 2.32
C ILE A 63 4.45 -3.85 2.61
#